data_AF-A0A1L7VXW3-F1
#
_entry.id   AF-A0A1L7VXW3-F1
#
_cell.length_a   1.000
_cell.length_b   1.000
_cell.length_c   1.000
_cell.angle_alpha   90.00
_cell.angle_beta   90.00
_cell.angle_gamma   90.00
#
_symmetry.space_group_name_H-M   'P 1'
#
loop_
_entity.id
_entity.type
_entity.pdbx_description
1 polymer ?
#
loop_
_entity_poly.entity_id
_entity_poly.type
_entity_poly.pdbx_seq_one_letter_code
_entity_poly.pdbx_strand_id
1 'polypeptide(L)'
;MVHKITFDIENRTPFYLIPNGQFAFWGNTNSGPETIKPYSIGSGAIWIAILGSDPDWSAEANSARVAMSTKPLTMDKDLYSYMYSSNVTNLTLPTPNGHINLTCSIGSDDDTTALFTLTFYKGTGVTYEALGVVVPEEK
;
A
#
# COMPACT_ATOMS: atom_id res chain seq x y z
N MET A 1 -12.73 -16.65 19.28
CA MET A 1 -12.47 -15.42 18.50
C MET A 1 -12.08 -15.82 17.10
N VAL A 2 -12.26 -14.92 16.13
CA VAL A 2 -11.77 -15.10 14.77
C VAL A 2 -10.76 -13.99 14.55
N HIS A 3 -9.48 -14.35 14.38
CA HIS A 3 -8.42 -13.43 13.99
C HIS A 3 -8.60 -13.09 12.51
N LYS A 4 -8.78 -11.81 12.21
CA LYS A 4 -9.08 -11.30 10.88
C LYS A 4 -8.57 -9.88 10.73
N ILE A 5 -7.85 -9.66 9.64
CA ILE A 5 -7.43 -8.33 9.22
C ILE A 5 -8.16 -7.97 7.93
N THR A 6 -8.83 -6.83 7.95
CA THR A 6 -9.31 -6.16 6.74
C THR A 6 -8.25 -5.15 6.31
N PHE A 7 -7.86 -5.17 5.04
CA PHE A 7 -6.91 -4.21 4.49
C PHE A 7 -7.70 -3.12 3.77
N ASP A 8 -7.55 -1.88 4.22
CA ASP A 8 -8.14 -0.71 3.57
C ASP A 8 -7.04 0.20 3.02
N ILE A 9 -7.23 0.71 1.81
CA ILE A 9 -6.22 1.49 1.10
C ILE A 9 -6.85 2.79 0.64
N GLU A 10 -6.41 3.87 1.26
CA GLU A 10 -6.76 5.22 0.86
C GLU A 10 -5.77 5.74 -0.18
N ASN A 11 -6.15 5.65 -1.46
CA ASN A 11 -5.34 6.16 -2.56
C ASN A 11 -5.63 7.64 -2.81
N ARG A 12 -4.77 8.52 -2.26
CA ARG A 12 -4.78 9.98 -2.51
C ARG A 12 -3.79 10.38 -3.60
N THR A 13 -3.51 9.48 -4.54
CA THR A 13 -2.65 9.74 -5.69
C THR A 13 -3.49 9.86 -6.96
N PRO A 14 -2.97 10.53 -8.00
CA PRO A 14 -3.62 10.54 -9.31
C PRO A 14 -3.35 9.27 -10.13
N PHE A 15 -2.86 8.18 -9.52
CA PHE A 15 -2.44 6.96 -10.22
C PHE A 15 -3.33 5.77 -9.84
N TYR A 16 -3.51 4.83 -10.77
CA TYR A 16 -4.13 3.54 -10.49
C TYR A 16 -3.22 2.66 -9.65
N LEU A 17 -3.81 1.90 -8.72
CA LEU A 17 -3.15 0.77 -8.09
C LEU A 17 -3.64 -0.52 -8.74
N ILE A 18 -2.69 -1.22 -9.37
CA ILE A 18 -2.95 -2.50 -10.01
C ILE A 18 -2.51 -3.60 -9.05
N PRO A 19 -3.38 -4.56 -8.70
CA PRO A 19 -3.02 -5.70 -7.87
C PRO A 19 -1.86 -6.49 -8.47
N ASN A 20 -0.85 -6.79 -7.65
CA ASN A 20 0.32 -7.58 -8.05
C ASN A 20 0.57 -8.77 -7.11
N GLY A 21 -0.44 -9.62 -6.99
CA GLY A 21 -0.37 -10.82 -6.17
C GLY A 21 -0.59 -10.58 -4.68
N GLN A 22 -0.52 -11.66 -3.93
CA GLN A 22 -0.74 -11.70 -2.49
C GLN A 22 0.02 -12.89 -1.91
N PHE A 23 0.38 -12.80 -0.64
CA PHE A 23 1.03 -13.88 0.09
C PHE A 23 0.52 -13.90 1.54
N ALA A 24 0.17 -15.09 2.04
CA ALA A 24 -0.18 -15.32 3.43
C ALA A 24 0.84 -16.26 4.05
N PHE A 25 1.58 -15.77 5.06
CA PHE A 25 2.53 -16.61 5.79
C PHE A 25 1.80 -17.55 6.76
N TRP A 26 0.76 -17.04 7.42
CA TRP A 26 -0.19 -17.79 8.25
C TRP A 26 -1.62 -17.37 7.91
N GLY A 27 -2.57 -18.28 8.12
CA GLY A 27 -3.97 -18.07 7.79
C GLY A 27 -4.29 -18.27 6.31
N ASN A 28 -5.46 -17.76 5.88
CA ASN A 28 -5.92 -17.82 4.50
C ASN A 28 -6.43 -16.45 4.05
N THR A 29 -6.28 -16.14 2.77
CA THR A 29 -6.88 -14.94 2.18
C THR A 29 -8.31 -15.22 1.76
N ASN A 30 -9.28 -14.52 2.36
CA ASN A 30 -10.70 -14.69 2.02
C ASN A 30 -11.11 -13.90 0.76
N SER A 31 -10.39 -12.82 0.44
CA SER A 31 -10.62 -11.97 -0.74
C SER A 31 -9.29 -11.35 -1.18
N GLY A 32 -9.03 -11.33 -2.48
CA GLY A 32 -7.78 -10.78 -3.02
C GLY A 32 -7.82 -9.26 -3.21
N PRO A 33 -6.65 -8.64 -3.48
CA PRO A 33 -6.57 -7.21 -3.75
C PRO A 33 -7.37 -6.86 -5.00
N GLU A 34 -8.20 -5.83 -4.87
CA GLU A 34 -8.98 -5.27 -5.98
C GLU A 34 -8.23 -4.11 -6.64
N THR A 35 -8.55 -3.81 -7.89
CA THR A 35 -7.98 -2.62 -8.57
C THR A 35 -8.57 -1.35 -7.97
N ILE A 36 -7.71 -0.48 -7.44
CA ILE A 36 -8.11 0.80 -6.86
C ILE A 36 -7.92 1.88 -7.91
N LYS A 37 -9.02 2.48 -8.36
CA LYS A 37 -9.06 3.57 -9.37
C LYS A 37 -8.75 4.92 -8.69
N PRO A 38 -8.00 5.88 -9.32
CA PRO A 38 -8.64 6.87 -10.22
C PRO A 38 -7.75 7.52 -11.34
N TYR A 39 -8.40 8.08 -12.38
CA TYR A 39 -7.94 8.87 -13.54
C TYR A 39 -6.52 8.66 -14.16
N SER A 40 -6.51 8.15 -15.40
CA SER A 40 -5.41 8.04 -16.40
C SER A 40 -4.32 6.96 -16.20
N ILE A 41 -3.95 6.30 -17.31
CA ILE A 41 -2.90 5.28 -17.38
C ILE A 41 -1.58 5.97 -17.70
N GLY A 42 -0.68 6.05 -16.71
CA GLY A 42 0.71 6.47 -16.91
C GLY A 42 1.66 5.34 -16.52
N SER A 43 2.75 5.13 -17.28
CA SER A 43 3.75 4.12 -16.95
C SER A 43 4.65 4.59 -15.80
N GLY A 44 4.29 4.25 -14.57
CA GLY A 44 5.13 4.45 -13.37
C GLY A 44 5.28 3.12 -12.63
N ALA A 45 6.46 2.48 -12.73
CA ALA A 45 6.75 1.17 -12.14
C ALA A 45 7.12 1.25 -10.65
N ILE A 46 6.32 1.96 -9.84
CA ILE A 46 6.48 1.92 -8.38
C ILE A 46 5.67 0.75 -7.86
N TRP A 47 6.36 -0.19 -7.22
CA TRP A 47 5.79 -1.36 -6.59
C TRP A 47 5.62 -1.08 -5.12
N ILE A 48 4.40 -1.27 -4.62
CA ILE A 48 4.07 -1.14 -3.21
C ILE A 48 3.80 -2.53 -2.63
N ALA A 49 4.23 -2.76 -1.39
CA ALA A 49 3.84 -3.91 -0.60
C ALA A 49 3.30 -3.44 0.74
N ILE A 50 2.22 -4.06 1.18
CA ILE A 50 1.56 -3.81 2.44
C ILE A 50 1.49 -5.11 3.22
N LEU A 51 1.70 -5.05 4.53
CA LEU A 51 1.70 -6.21 5.42
C LEU A 51 0.85 -5.89 6.63
N GLY A 52 0.01 -6.84 7.02
CA GLY A 52 -0.70 -6.87 8.30
C GLY A 52 -0.39 -8.18 9.03
N SER A 53 -0.27 -8.12 10.35
CA SER A 53 -0.06 -9.27 11.22
C SER A 53 -0.94 -9.13 12.45
N ASP A 54 -1.68 -10.19 12.76
CA ASP A 54 -2.62 -10.34 13.88
C ASP A 54 -2.33 -11.71 14.50
N PRO A 55 -1.44 -11.77 15.49
CA PRO A 55 -1.01 -13.02 16.11
C PRO A 55 -2.00 -13.53 17.16
N ASP A 56 -2.30 -14.84 17.11
CA ASP A 56 -3.22 -15.55 18.04
C ASP A 56 -2.68 -15.62 19.50
N TRP A 57 -1.41 -15.31 19.73
CA TRP A 57 -0.80 -15.39 21.06
C TRP A 57 -0.60 -14.00 21.68
N SER A 58 -1.04 -13.87 22.94
CA SER A 58 -1.13 -12.62 23.72
C SER A 58 0.18 -11.86 23.99
N ALA A 59 1.31 -12.28 23.41
CA ALA A 59 2.61 -11.67 23.60
C ALA A 59 3.00 -10.68 22.49
N GLU A 60 2.32 -10.73 21.34
CA GLU A 60 2.60 -9.85 20.21
C GLU A 60 1.37 -9.01 19.87
N ALA A 61 1.58 -7.71 19.65
CA ALA A 61 0.52 -6.81 19.23
C ALA A 61 0.34 -6.88 17.70
N ASN A 62 -0.87 -6.53 17.25
CA ASN A 62 -1.15 -6.31 15.83
C ASN A 62 -0.13 -5.34 15.23
N SER A 63 0.33 -5.63 14.02
CA SER A 63 1.26 -4.76 13.31
C SER A 63 0.89 -4.61 11.84
N ALA A 64 1.05 -3.39 11.34
CA ALA A 64 1.01 -3.09 9.91
C ALA A 64 2.36 -2.52 9.47
N ARG A 65 2.77 -2.85 8.25
CA ARG A 65 4.07 -2.45 7.69
C ARG A 65 3.97 -2.19 6.20
N VAL A 66 4.91 -1.40 5.68
CA VAL A 66 4.91 -0.96 4.27
C VAL A 66 6.29 -1.08 3.63
N ALA A 67 6.31 -1.31 2.32
CA ALA A 67 7.50 -1.23 1.49
C ALA A 67 7.17 -0.61 0.13
N MET A 68 8.13 0.09 -0.46
CA MET A 68 8.03 0.64 -1.82
C MET A 68 9.34 0.43 -2.56
N SER A 69 9.25 0.21 -3.87
CA SER A 69 10.41 -0.04 -4.72
C SER A 69 10.16 0.40 -6.15
N THR A 70 11.20 0.85 -6.85
CA THR A 70 11.18 1.09 -8.31
C THR A 70 11.45 -0.19 -9.12
N LYS A 71 11.77 -1.29 -8.44
CA LYS A 71 11.90 -2.64 -9.00
C LYS A 71 10.74 -3.52 -8.52
N PRO A 72 10.33 -4.53 -9.31
CA PRO A 72 9.28 -5.46 -8.93
C PRO A 72 9.49 -6.05 -7.54
N LEU A 73 8.42 -6.07 -6.75
CA LEU A 73 8.37 -6.77 -5.46
C LEU A 73 7.64 -8.09 -5.67
N THR A 74 8.30 -9.20 -5.32
CA THR A 74 7.69 -10.53 -5.35
C THR A 74 6.98 -10.78 -4.03
N MET A 75 5.68 -11.13 -4.08
CA MET A 75 4.92 -11.48 -2.88
C MET A 75 5.29 -12.89 -2.43
N ASP A 76 6.33 -12.99 -1.59
CA ASP A 76 6.84 -14.25 -1.07
C ASP A 76 7.28 -14.15 0.41
N LYS A 77 7.80 -15.26 0.92
CA LYS A 77 8.30 -15.36 2.30
C LYS A 77 9.47 -14.42 2.58
N ASP A 78 10.35 -14.18 1.61
CA ASP A 78 11.53 -13.35 1.80
C ASP A 78 11.12 -11.89 1.95
N LEU A 79 10.20 -11.41 1.11
CA LEU A 79 9.60 -10.08 1.26
C LEU A 79 8.84 -9.95 2.58
N TYR A 80 8.05 -10.96 2.96
CA TYR A 80 7.36 -10.99 4.25
C TYR A 80 8.36 -10.84 5.42
N SER A 81 9.41 -11.65 5.46
CA SER A 81 10.43 -11.61 6.53
C SER A 81 11.20 -10.30 6.56
N TYR A 82 11.51 -9.72 5.39
CA TYR A 82 12.13 -8.40 5.29
C TYR A 82 11.22 -7.30 5.85
N MET A 83 9.96 -7.26 5.43
CA MET A 83 8.99 -6.30 5.95
C MET A 83 8.80 -6.48 7.45
N TYR A 84 8.67 -7.73 7.93
CA TYR A 84 8.47 -8.02 9.35
C TYR A 84 9.63 -7.52 10.22
N SER A 85 10.87 -7.76 9.78
CA SER A 85 12.07 -7.37 10.52
C SER A 85 12.38 -5.87 10.44
N SER A 86 12.13 -5.23 9.30
CA SER A 86 12.39 -3.79 9.10
C SER A 86 11.41 -2.88 9.85
N ASN A 87 10.19 -3.36 10.12
CA ASN A 87 9.18 -2.65 10.91
C ASN A 87 8.88 -1.22 10.43
N VAL A 88 8.87 -1.01 9.12
CA VAL A 88 8.61 0.30 8.51
C VAL A 88 7.12 0.57 8.45
N THR A 89 6.67 1.67 9.05
CA THR A 89 5.25 2.12 9.06
C THR A 89 5.00 3.39 8.23
N ASN A 90 6.07 4.06 7.81
CA ASN A 90 6.04 5.28 7.01
C ASN A 90 7.25 5.26 6.07
N LEU A 91 7.01 5.40 4.77
CA LEU A 91 8.04 5.38 3.76
C LEU A 91 7.76 6.45 2.70
N THR A 92 8.80 7.19 2.33
CA THR A 92 8.75 8.17 1.24
C THR A 92 9.63 7.70 0.09
N LEU A 93 9.12 7.77 -1.14
CA LEU A 93 9.86 7.46 -2.36
C LEU A 93 9.85 8.68 -3.31
N PRO A 94 11.02 9.22 -3.70
CA PRO A 94 11.10 10.25 -4.71
C PRO A 94 10.60 9.77 -6.08
N THR A 95 9.99 10.69 -6.83
CA THR A 95 9.59 10.50 -8.22
C THR A 95 10.11 11.67 -9.05
N PRO A 96 10.19 11.57 -10.39
CA PRO A 96 10.63 12.70 -11.22
C PRO A 96 9.83 14.00 -10.99
N ASN A 97 8.55 13.87 -10.62
CA ASN A 97 7.60 14.98 -10.53
C ASN A 97 7.16 15.30 -9.08
N GLY A 98 7.88 14.81 -8.06
CA GLY A 98 7.48 14.95 -6.66
C GLY A 98 7.92 13.78 -5.81
N HIS A 99 7.10 13.37 -4.84
CA HIS A 99 7.33 12.15 -4.08
C HIS A 99 6.01 11.48 -3.68
N ILE A 100 6.09 10.17 -3.44
CA ILE A 100 4.98 9.38 -2.89
C ILE A 100 5.31 9.07 -1.43
N ASN A 101 4.32 9.23 -0.57
CA ASN A 101 4.39 8.79 0.81
C ASN A 101 3.38 7.65 1.03
N LEU A 102 3.83 6.58 1.69
CA LEU A 102 3.00 5.44 2.07
C LEU A 102 3.11 5.25 3.58
N THR A 103 1.97 5.34 4.26
CA THR A 103 1.88 5.15 5.72
C THR A 103 0.88 4.06 6.06
N CYS A 104 1.02 3.44 7.23
CA CYS A 104 0.05 2.47 7.72
C CYS A 104 -0.26 2.61 9.21
N SER A 105 -1.44 2.12 9.59
CA SER A 105 -1.88 1.88 10.96
C SER A 105 -2.74 0.62 11.03
N ILE A 106 -2.90 0.05 12.23
CA ILE A 106 -3.76 -1.12 12.47
C ILE A 106 -4.39 -0.99 13.86
N GLY A 107 -5.61 -1.48 14.03
CA GLY A 107 -6.26 -1.58 15.34
C GLY A 107 -5.73 -2.75 16.17
N SER A 108 -6.13 -2.80 17.44
CA SER A 108 -5.66 -3.78 18.43
C SER A 108 -6.59 -4.97 18.64
N ASP A 109 -7.76 -5.00 18.00
CA ASP A 109 -8.75 -6.07 18.17
C ASP A 109 -8.43 -7.28 17.28
N ASP A 110 -9.01 -8.44 17.58
CA ASP A 110 -8.83 -9.67 16.77
C ASP A 110 -9.55 -9.58 15.40
N ASP A 111 -10.64 -8.81 15.29
CA ASP A 111 -11.22 -8.43 13.99
C ASP A 111 -10.92 -6.95 13.77
N THR A 112 -9.89 -6.68 12.98
CA THR A 112 -9.34 -5.34 12.85
C THR A 112 -9.19 -4.89 11.41
N THR A 113 -8.96 -3.59 11.23
CA THR A 113 -8.64 -2.99 9.95
C THR A 113 -7.23 -2.40 9.99
N ALA A 114 -6.40 -2.80 9.02
CA ALA A 114 -5.14 -2.15 8.71
C ALA A 114 -5.40 -1.10 7.62
N LEU A 115 -5.20 0.17 7.95
CA LEU A 115 -5.36 1.29 7.02
C LEU A 115 -4.00 1.65 6.42
N PHE A 116 -3.95 1.72 5.09
CA PHE A 116 -2.79 2.16 4.33
C PHE A 116 -3.15 3.43 3.57
N THR A 117 -2.39 4.51 3.76
CA THR A 117 -2.63 5.79 3.08
C THR A 117 -1.49 6.07 2.12
N LEU A 118 -1.82 6.20 0.84
CA LEU A 118 -0.88 6.56 -0.22
C LEU A 118 -1.13 8.01 -0.65
N THR A 119 -0.14 8.88 -0.49
CA THR A 119 -0.26 10.31 -0.83
C THR A 119 0.82 10.72 -1.81
N PHE A 120 0.44 11.41 -2.89
CA PHE A 120 1.38 12.00 -3.82
C PHE A 120 1.54 13.50 -3.55
N TYR A 121 2.77 13.92 -3.35
CA TYR A 121 3.13 15.32 -3.17
C TYR A 121 3.83 15.79 -4.44
N LYS A 122 3.13 16.61 -5.22
CA LYS A 122 3.65 17.19 -6.46
C LYS A 122 4.85 18.11 -6.17
N GLY A 123 5.84 18.05 -7.06
CA GLY A 123 6.95 18.99 -7.08
C GLY A 123 6.48 20.40 -7.48
N THR A 124 7.28 21.40 -7.12
CA THR A 124 7.01 22.80 -7.48
C THR A 124 6.97 22.96 -9.00
N GLY A 125 5.91 23.57 -9.54
CA GLY A 125 5.76 23.83 -10.97
C GLY A 125 5.24 22.67 -11.81
N VAL A 126 4.97 21.50 -11.22
CA VAL A 126 4.37 20.35 -11.92
C VAL A 126 2.86 20.56 -12.08
N THR A 127 2.38 20.49 -13.33
CA THR A 127 0.95 20.56 -13.67
C THR A 127 0.33 19.17 -13.79
N TYR A 128 -1.00 19.06 -13.77
CA TYR A 128 -1.68 17.76 -13.92
C TYR A 128 -1.49 17.16 -15.32
N GLU A 129 -1.36 18.01 -16.35
CA GLU A 129 -1.01 17.59 -17.71
C GLU A 129 0.39 16.96 -17.76
N ALA A 130 1.35 17.50 -17.01
CA ALA A 130 2.70 16.94 -16.89
C ALA A 130 2.74 15.60 -16.14
N LEU A 131 1.68 15.26 -15.40
CA LEU A 131 1.49 13.95 -14.77
C LEU A 131 0.77 12.95 -15.68
N GLY A 132 0.35 13.36 -16.88
CA GLY A 132 -0.46 12.54 -17.79
C GLY A 132 -1.92 12.38 -17.35
N VAL A 133 -2.36 13.18 -16.36
CA VAL A 133 -3.71 13.10 -15.78
C VAL A 133 -4.67 13.88 -16.66
N VAL A 134 -5.57 13.19 -17.35
CA VAL A 134 -6.69 13.83 -18.04
C VAL A 134 -7.65 14.34 -16.96
N VAL A 135 -7.69 15.65 -16.77
CA VAL A 135 -8.71 16.30 -15.94
C VAL A 135 -10.05 16.10 -16.66
N PRO A 136 -11.04 15.38 -16.07
CA PRO A 136 -12.37 15.35 -16.64
C PRO A 136 -12.92 16.79 -16.62
N GLU A 137 -13.32 17.31 -17.77
CA GLU A 137 -14.07 18.56 -17.82
C GLU A 137 -15.35 18.37 -16.98
N GLU A 138 -15.50 19.20 -15.94
CA GLU A 138 -16.78 19.33 -15.26
C GLU A 138 -17.82 19.78 -16.29
N LYS A 139 -18.83 18.94 -16.53
CA LYS A 139 -20.05 19.31 -17.26
C LYS A 139 -21.11 19.79 -16.29
#